data_AF-A0A2Z4FLP6-F1
#
_entry.id   AF-A0A2Z4FLP6-F1
#
_cell.length_a   1.000
_cell.length_b   1.000
_cell.length_c   1.000
_cell.angle_alpha   90.00
_cell.angle_beta   90.00
_cell.angle_gamma   90.00
#
_symmetry.space_group_name_H-M   'P 1'
#
loop_
_entity.id
_entity.type
_entity.pdbx_description
1 polymer ?
#
loop_
_entity_poly.entity_id
_entity_poly.type
_entity_poly.pdbx_seq_one_letter_code
_entity_poly.pdbx_strand_id
1 'polypeptide(L)'
;MSKRRYFRAQLLGVSLLAFAAVSCTDQGPRELAQPIFDARAPFEELSASGTGATGAKRSGQSAGGSEFEKAIAESMAGGDDAEQDPADDGAAAQDAQASEAVQTQKVVLPGGLASTVPLDFDTWKWTSENGVTLITHRAPGGTSPDAVIYAERFSNLVRVYPSQEMERFRKFADPGFTSLLDLLNPESPALPQAALEQLDPAQLRELGIDPAQLTGSATPASNEPAKLVQTLNYRSSSDTFSGWKWFGKNDADVILRLGRTQGRWKAPQLRGEQEVNEGESSAWMLLGSANLGGNMGTHIAIICKQAPRCSVASELSEFLAKLAPADASTLSVVGGESTTNR
;
A
#
# COMPACT_ATOMS: atom_id res chain seq x y z
N MET A 1 -45.73 82.75 -6.46
CA MET A 1 -45.00 81.70 -5.72
C MET A 1 -44.48 80.66 -6.72
N SER A 2 -43.16 80.48 -6.70
CA SER A 2 -42.34 79.79 -7.70
C SER A 2 -42.27 78.29 -7.42
N LYS A 3 -42.53 77.43 -8.41
CA LYS A 3 -42.11 76.02 -8.40
C LYS A 3 -41.41 75.69 -9.71
N ARG A 4 -40.06 75.73 -9.61
CA ARG A 4 -39.08 75.37 -10.63
C ARG A 4 -39.25 73.90 -11.03
N ARG A 5 -39.43 73.65 -12.33
CA ARG A 5 -39.29 72.33 -12.95
C ARG A 5 -37.80 72.06 -13.15
N TYR A 6 -37.26 71.07 -12.45
CA TYR A 6 -35.90 70.57 -12.70
C TYR A 6 -35.95 69.52 -13.81
N PHE A 7 -35.57 69.96 -15.00
CA PHE A 7 -35.02 69.14 -16.07
C PHE A 7 -33.54 68.90 -15.73
N ARG A 8 -33.11 67.66 -15.44
CA ARG A 8 -31.70 67.28 -15.47
C ARG A 8 -31.53 65.85 -15.95
N ALA A 9 -31.02 65.77 -17.19
CA ALA A 9 -30.09 64.80 -17.75
C ALA A 9 -29.76 63.55 -16.90
N GLN A 10 -30.18 62.39 -17.41
CA GLN A 10 -29.41 61.15 -17.30
C GLN A 10 -29.29 60.54 -18.70
N LEU A 11 -28.24 60.98 -19.38
CA LEU A 11 -27.73 60.44 -20.64
C LEU A 11 -26.24 60.20 -20.35
N LEU A 12 -25.72 59.07 -20.85
CA LEU A 12 -24.37 58.53 -20.65
C LEU A 12 -24.12 57.71 -19.38
N GLY A 13 -24.28 56.40 -19.55
CA GLY A 13 -23.70 55.36 -18.69
C GLY A 13 -23.66 53.99 -19.40
N VAL A 14 -23.58 53.96 -20.74
CA VAL A 14 -23.31 52.72 -21.50
C VAL A 14 -21.79 52.52 -21.49
N SER A 15 -21.24 52.23 -20.31
CA SER A 15 -19.85 51.80 -20.19
C SER A 15 -19.80 50.32 -20.49
N LEU A 16 -19.23 50.01 -21.66
CA LEU A 16 -18.51 48.80 -22.03
C LEU A 16 -18.37 47.77 -20.89
N LEU A 17 -19.39 46.92 -20.73
CA LEU A 17 -19.17 45.53 -20.31
C LEU A 17 -18.73 44.76 -21.56
N ALA A 18 -17.55 45.11 -22.06
CA ALA A 18 -16.78 44.18 -22.88
C ALA A 18 -16.29 43.11 -21.91
N PHE A 19 -17.21 42.19 -21.58
CA PHE A 19 -16.86 40.91 -20.99
C PHE A 19 -15.76 40.35 -21.87
N ALA A 20 -14.55 40.28 -21.32
CA ALA A 20 -13.56 39.34 -21.77
C ALA A 20 -14.26 37.98 -21.68
N ALA A 21 -14.83 37.55 -22.80
CA ALA A 21 -15.07 36.15 -23.10
C ALA A 21 -13.67 35.54 -23.20
N VAL A 22 -13.03 35.38 -22.03
CA VAL A 22 -11.94 34.45 -21.82
C VAL A 22 -12.56 33.16 -22.29
N SER A 23 -12.17 32.79 -23.51
CA SER A 23 -12.58 31.55 -24.12
C SER A 23 -12.04 30.50 -23.17
N CYS A 24 -12.89 30.01 -22.29
CA CYS A 24 -12.69 28.74 -21.61
C CYS A 24 -12.66 27.72 -22.73
N THR A 25 -11.50 27.61 -23.38
CA THR A 25 -11.19 26.48 -24.22
C THR A 25 -11.46 25.30 -23.32
N ASP A 26 -12.39 24.46 -23.75
CA ASP A 26 -12.80 23.19 -23.16
C ASP A 26 -11.63 22.21 -23.23
N GLN A 27 -10.48 22.63 -22.70
CA GLN A 27 -9.39 21.76 -22.32
C GLN A 27 -9.98 21.02 -21.14
N GLY A 28 -10.42 19.79 -21.40
CA GLY A 28 -10.91 18.88 -20.38
C GLY A 28 -9.98 18.83 -19.16
N PRO A 29 -10.41 18.18 -18.07
CA PRO A 29 -9.65 18.11 -16.83
C PRO A 29 -8.18 17.78 -17.14
N ARG A 30 -7.26 18.66 -16.69
CA ARG A 30 -5.83 18.49 -16.96
C ARG A 30 -5.40 17.11 -16.48
N GLU A 31 -4.99 16.26 -17.41
CA GLU A 31 -4.35 14.99 -17.07
C GLU A 31 -3.00 15.31 -16.41
N LEU A 32 -2.96 15.22 -15.09
CA LEU A 32 -1.71 15.28 -14.35
C LEU A 32 -0.98 13.97 -14.59
N ALA A 33 0.27 14.06 -15.05
CA ALA A 33 1.15 12.90 -15.14
C ALA A 33 1.20 12.21 -13.77
N GLN A 34 0.79 10.94 -13.73
CA GLN A 34 0.82 10.17 -12.50
C GLN A 34 2.28 9.85 -12.16
N PRO A 35 2.73 10.07 -10.92
CA PRO A 35 4.09 9.75 -10.52
C PRO A 35 4.34 8.24 -10.57
N ILE A 36 5.60 7.85 -10.78
CA ILE A 36 6.04 6.46 -10.65
C ILE A 36 6.11 6.13 -9.16
N PHE A 37 5.55 4.99 -8.77
CA PHE A 37 5.57 4.50 -7.41
C PHE A 37 6.90 3.81 -7.12
N ASP A 38 7.66 4.35 -6.16
CA ASP A 38 8.83 3.67 -5.61
C ASP A 38 8.40 2.80 -4.42
N ALA A 39 8.40 1.48 -4.62
CA ALA A 39 8.03 0.51 -3.60
C ALA A 39 8.99 0.43 -2.41
N ARG A 40 10.19 1.00 -2.52
CA ARG A 40 11.17 1.05 -1.42
C ARG A 40 10.96 2.25 -0.50
N ALA A 41 10.38 3.33 -1.04
CA ALA A 41 10.20 4.59 -0.32
C ALA A 41 9.39 4.48 0.98
N PRO A 42 8.41 3.56 1.16
CA PRO A 42 7.73 3.36 2.44
C PRO A 42 8.62 2.75 3.54
N PHE A 43 9.74 2.14 3.17
CA PHE A 43 10.66 1.40 4.05
C PHE A 43 11.95 2.20 4.22
N GLU A 44 12.00 2.99 5.29
CA GLU A 44 13.15 3.85 5.61
C GLU A 44 14.46 3.06 5.76
N GLU A 45 14.36 1.82 6.26
CA GLU A 45 15.46 0.88 6.38
C GLU A 45 16.13 0.50 5.05
N LEU A 46 15.37 0.49 3.95
CA LEU A 46 15.89 0.20 2.60
C LEU A 46 16.45 1.44 1.91
N SER A 47 16.06 2.63 2.38
CA SER A 47 16.47 3.92 1.83
C SER A 47 17.83 4.36 2.39
N ALA A 48 18.12 4.03 3.65
CA ALA A 48 19.36 4.38 4.32
C ALA A 48 20.62 3.72 3.71
N SER A 49 20.45 2.62 2.97
CA SER A 49 21.55 1.86 2.38
C SER A 49 22.04 2.42 1.03
N GLY A 50 21.38 3.43 0.47
CA GLY A 50 21.57 3.88 -0.92
C GLY A 50 22.38 5.15 -1.16
N THR A 51 22.74 5.94 -0.13
CA THR A 51 23.27 7.31 -0.31
C THR A 51 24.79 7.45 -0.20
N GLY A 52 25.55 6.37 -0.44
CA GLY A 52 27.02 6.37 -0.34
C GLY A 52 27.81 6.44 -1.65
N ALA A 53 27.20 6.42 -2.84
CA ALA A 53 27.97 6.22 -4.07
C ALA A 53 27.42 6.99 -5.30
N THR A 54 27.31 8.31 -5.22
CA THR A 54 27.35 9.16 -6.43
C THR A 54 28.16 10.43 -6.20
N GLY A 55 29.45 10.35 -6.51
CA GLY A 55 30.16 11.37 -7.29
C GLY A 55 30.17 12.81 -6.78
N ALA A 56 30.82 13.08 -5.65
CA ALA A 56 31.51 14.35 -5.45
C ALA A 56 33.01 14.07 -5.30
N LYS A 57 33.77 14.31 -6.38
CA LYS A 57 35.23 14.45 -6.30
C LYS A 57 35.57 15.64 -5.40
N ARG A 58 35.60 15.43 -4.09
CA ARG A 58 36.34 16.27 -3.16
C ARG A 58 37.70 15.63 -2.97
N SER A 59 38.68 16.19 -3.68
CA SER A 59 40.08 16.11 -3.31
C SER A 59 40.25 16.57 -1.86
N GLY A 60 40.84 15.73 -1.02
CA GLY A 60 41.40 16.15 0.25
C GLY A 60 40.89 15.35 1.45
N GLN A 61 41.73 14.42 1.88
CA GLN A 61 41.95 14.07 3.28
C GLN A 61 40.92 13.10 3.92
N SER A 62 41.19 11.81 3.66
CA SER A 62 40.71 10.67 4.43
C SER A 62 41.38 10.65 5.81
N ALA A 63 40.58 10.59 6.87
CA ALA A 63 41.00 10.15 8.20
C ALA A 63 39.84 9.38 8.84
N GLY A 64 40.00 8.07 9.02
CA GLY A 64 39.09 7.24 9.83
C GLY A 64 38.57 5.96 9.20
N GLY A 65 39.32 5.29 8.33
CA GLY A 65 39.07 3.88 8.02
C GLY A 65 39.56 3.00 9.17
N SER A 66 38.69 2.15 9.70
CA SER A 66 39.01 1.24 10.80
C SER A 66 40.16 0.30 10.40
N GLU A 67 41.04 -0.05 11.35
CA GLU A 67 42.20 -0.95 11.10
C GLU A 67 41.82 -2.29 10.45
N PHE A 68 40.55 -2.67 10.53
CA PHE A 68 40.00 -3.88 9.93
C PHE A 68 39.93 -3.83 8.39
N GLU A 69 39.54 -2.70 7.80
CA GLU A 69 39.51 -2.55 6.34
C GLU A 69 40.92 -2.48 5.74
N LYS A 70 41.88 -1.97 6.51
CA LYS A 70 43.29 -1.97 6.10
C LYS A 70 43.87 -3.39 6.05
N ALA A 71 43.50 -4.25 7.01
CA ALA A 71 43.95 -5.64 7.04
C ALA A 71 43.39 -6.49 5.88
N ILE A 72 42.16 -6.22 5.44
CA ILE A 72 41.54 -6.91 4.29
C ILE A 72 42.15 -6.41 2.97
N ALA A 73 42.48 -5.14 2.86
CA ALA A 73 43.16 -4.62 1.67
C ALA A 73 44.61 -5.12 1.56
N GLU A 74 45.33 -5.22 2.68
CA GLU A 74 46.70 -5.75 2.71
C GLU A 74 46.76 -7.26 2.39
N SER A 75 45.73 -8.04 2.76
CA SER A 75 45.68 -9.47 2.41
C SER A 75 45.38 -9.74 0.94
N MET A 76 44.69 -8.83 0.24
CA MET A 76 44.43 -8.95 -1.20
C MET A 76 45.58 -8.42 -2.08
N ALA A 77 46.46 -7.56 -1.53
CA ALA A 77 47.58 -6.98 -2.29
C ALA A 77 48.87 -7.82 -2.24
N GLY A 78 48.93 -8.89 -1.44
CA GLY A 78 50.14 -9.68 -1.19
C GLY A 78 50.30 -10.93 -2.05
N GLY A 79 49.58 -11.06 -3.17
CA GLY A 79 49.49 -12.30 -3.95
C GLY A 79 50.06 -12.22 -5.37
N ASP A 80 51.10 -11.43 -5.61
CA ASP A 80 51.77 -11.35 -6.93
C ASP A 80 53.28 -11.59 -6.77
N ASP A 81 53.67 -12.85 -6.59
CA ASP A 81 55.03 -13.34 -6.86
C ASP A 81 54.98 -14.86 -7.10
N ALA A 82 54.42 -15.24 -8.25
CA ALA A 82 54.61 -16.57 -8.83
C ALA A 82 54.69 -16.43 -10.36
N GLU A 83 55.92 -16.16 -10.80
CA GLU A 83 56.58 -16.70 -12.00
C GLU A 83 55.68 -17.22 -13.15
N GLN A 84 55.79 -16.51 -14.28
CA GLN A 84 55.53 -16.90 -15.68
C GLN A 84 56.02 -18.35 -15.95
N ASP A 85 55.49 -19.24 -16.81
CA ASP A 85 54.79 -19.25 -18.12
C ASP A 85 54.54 -20.78 -18.41
N PRO A 86 53.92 -21.29 -19.51
CA PRO A 86 53.16 -20.65 -20.59
C PRO A 86 51.83 -21.37 -20.97
N ALA A 87 51.01 -20.65 -21.74
CA ALA A 87 50.07 -21.14 -22.76
C ALA A 87 49.27 -22.43 -22.47
N ASP A 88 48.08 -22.26 -21.91
CA ASP A 88 47.01 -23.25 -22.04
C ASP A 88 45.70 -22.53 -22.41
N ASP A 89 45.15 -22.88 -23.58
CA ASP A 89 43.88 -22.38 -24.12
C ASP A 89 42.69 -23.02 -23.36
N GLY A 90 42.74 -22.92 -22.03
CA GLY A 90 41.81 -23.51 -21.09
C GLY A 90 40.63 -22.59 -20.83
N ALA A 91 39.50 -22.93 -21.46
CA ALA A 91 38.15 -22.45 -21.17
C ALA A 91 37.99 -21.84 -19.77
N ALA A 92 37.86 -20.52 -19.72
CA ALA A 92 37.36 -19.79 -18.56
C ALA A 92 35.92 -20.23 -18.29
N ALA A 93 35.77 -21.33 -17.56
CA ALA A 93 34.52 -21.79 -17.01
C ALA A 93 34.00 -20.69 -16.08
N GLN A 94 32.83 -20.20 -16.44
CA GLN A 94 32.06 -19.22 -15.72
C GLN A 94 31.69 -19.79 -14.35
N ASP A 95 32.46 -19.45 -13.32
CA ASP A 95 31.98 -19.49 -11.93
C ASP A 95 31.02 -18.31 -11.70
N ALA A 96 29.97 -18.25 -12.52
CA ALA A 96 28.74 -17.59 -12.12
C ALA A 96 28.13 -18.50 -11.06
N GLN A 97 28.45 -18.25 -9.79
CA GLN A 97 27.66 -18.74 -8.66
C GLN A 97 26.20 -18.45 -8.97
N ALA A 98 25.49 -19.46 -9.45
CA ALA A 98 24.06 -19.42 -9.64
C ALA A 98 23.48 -19.23 -8.24
N SER A 99 23.22 -17.98 -7.85
CA SER A 99 22.36 -17.68 -6.72
C SER A 99 21.12 -18.53 -6.93
N GLU A 100 20.91 -19.52 -6.06
CA GLU A 100 19.73 -20.37 -6.10
C GLU A 100 18.52 -19.45 -6.22
N ALA A 101 17.82 -19.53 -7.35
CA ALA A 101 16.68 -18.69 -7.61
C ALA A 101 15.67 -18.98 -6.51
N VAL A 102 15.48 -18.01 -5.60
CA VAL A 102 14.52 -18.11 -4.50
C VAL A 102 13.18 -18.46 -5.13
N GLN A 103 12.64 -19.62 -4.79
CA GLN A 103 11.35 -20.04 -5.32
C GLN A 103 10.31 -19.03 -4.82
N THR A 104 9.39 -18.63 -5.69
CA THR A 104 8.33 -17.68 -5.34
C THR A 104 6.97 -18.29 -5.61
N GLN A 105 6.01 -18.05 -4.73
CA GLN A 105 4.61 -18.40 -4.92
C GLN A 105 3.80 -17.16 -5.33
N LYS A 106 2.98 -17.29 -6.36
CA LYS A 106 1.99 -16.28 -6.73
C LYS A 106 0.80 -16.37 -5.78
N VAL A 107 0.41 -15.24 -5.18
CA VAL A 107 -0.75 -15.11 -4.30
C VAL A 107 -1.74 -14.17 -4.95
N VAL A 108 -2.97 -14.65 -5.17
CA VAL A 108 -4.08 -13.81 -5.64
C VAL A 108 -4.64 -13.05 -4.46
N LEU A 109 -4.74 -11.73 -4.62
CA LEU A 109 -5.38 -10.84 -3.67
C LEU A 109 -6.82 -10.57 -4.11
N PRO A 110 -7.69 -10.16 -3.19
CA PRO A 110 -9.06 -9.80 -3.52
C PRO A 110 -9.06 -8.59 -4.46
N GLY A 111 -10.12 -8.41 -5.25
CA GLY A 111 -10.22 -7.29 -6.19
C GLY A 111 -9.40 -7.46 -7.47
N GLY A 112 -8.97 -8.68 -7.79
CA GLY A 112 -8.36 -9.01 -9.08
C GLY A 112 -6.88 -8.66 -9.18
N LEU A 113 -6.19 -8.49 -8.06
CA LEU A 113 -4.74 -8.29 -8.00
C LEU A 113 -4.04 -9.62 -7.68
N ALA A 114 -2.76 -9.71 -8.02
CA ALA A 114 -1.88 -10.77 -7.57
C ALA A 114 -0.50 -10.17 -7.26
N SER A 115 0.24 -10.84 -6.37
CA SER A 115 1.65 -10.56 -6.14
C SER A 115 2.39 -11.88 -5.90
N THR A 116 3.67 -11.81 -5.59
CA THR A 116 4.49 -12.97 -5.27
C THR A 116 5.06 -12.87 -3.86
N VAL A 117 5.12 -13.99 -3.16
CA VAL A 117 5.81 -14.15 -1.88
C VAL A 117 6.89 -15.23 -2.01
N PRO A 118 7.99 -15.17 -1.25
CA PRO A 118 8.97 -16.25 -1.22
C PRO A 118 8.31 -17.57 -0.80
N LEU A 119 8.63 -18.65 -1.52
CA LEU A 119 8.26 -20.02 -1.18
C LEU A 119 9.37 -20.58 -0.28
N ASP A 120 9.34 -20.18 0.98
CA ASP A 120 10.17 -20.77 2.03
C ASP A 120 9.25 -21.43 3.06
N PHE A 121 9.45 -22.74 3.24
CA PHE A 121 8.56 -23.58 4.02
C PHE A 121 8.59 -23.13 5.48
N ASP A 122 7.41 -22.96 6.07
CA ASP A 122 7.17 -22.47 7.43
C ASP A 122 7.40 -20.98 7.72
N THR A 123 8.01 -20.19 6.84
CA THR A 123 8.19 -18.75 7.07
C THR A 123 7.04 -17.91 6.52
N TRP A 124 6.61 -18.14 5.28
CA TRP A 124 5.47 -17.44 4.67
C TRP A 124 4.26 -18.36 4.58
N LYS A 125 3.14 -17.90 5.15
CA LYS A 125 1.84 -18.60 5.08
C LYS A 125 0.78 -17.63 4.61
N TRP A 126 -0.21 -18.12 3.87
CA TRP A 126 -1.33 -17.29 3.46
C TRP A 126 -2.64 -18.06 3.42
N THR A 127 -3.72 -17.33 3.63
CA THR A 127 -5.10 -17.82 3.51
C THR A 127 -5.94 -16.76 2.83
N SER A 128 -6.92 -17.19 2.05
CA SER A 128 -7.87 -16.31 1.40
C SER A 128 -9.28 -16.82 1.60
N GLU A 129 -10.12 -16.01 2.24
CA GLU A 129 -11.50 -16.37 2.56
C GLU A 129 -12.39 -15.13 2.49
N ASN A 130 -13.60 -15.26 1.94
CA ASN A 130 -14.64 -14.22 1.95
C ASN A 130 -14.22 -12.85 1.35
N GLY A 131 -13.27 -12.84 0.41
CA GLY A 131 -12.76 -11.61 -0.20
C GLY A 131 -11.73 -10.87 0.65
N VAL A 132 -11.12 -11.58 1.59
CA VAL A 132 -9.98 -11.16 2.39
C VAL A 132 -8.83 -12.14 2.15
N THR A 133 -7.61 -11.63 2.02
CA THR A 133 -6.40 -12.43 2.01
C THR A 133 -5.51 -11.99 3.16
N LEU A 134 -5.07 -12.95 3.97
CA LEU A 134 -4.13 -12.76 5.07
C LEU A 134 -2.85 -13.52 4.73
N ILE A 135 -1.73 -12.80 4.68
CA ILE A 135 -0.39 -13.36 4.51
C ILE A 135 0.37 -13.06 5.79
N THR A 136 1.01 -14.06 6.36
CA THR A 136 1.82 -13.93 7.59
C THR A 136 3.23 -14.38 7.31
N HIS A 137 4.19 -13.60 7.78
CA HIS A 137 5.59 -14.00 7.86
C HIS A 137 5.95 -14.31 9.31
N ARG A 138 6.76 -15.34 9.49
CA ARG A 138 7.35 -15.76 10.76
C ARG A 138 8.83 -16.01 10.56
N ALA A 139 9.66 -15.30 11.32
CA ALA A 139 11.09 -15.58 11.38
C ALA A 139 11.36 -17.06 11.77
N PRO A 140 12.41 -17.69 11.24
CA PRO A 140 12.76 -19.08 11.58
C PRO A 140 12.87 -19.30 13.09
N GLY A 141 12.15 -20.31 13.59
CA GLY A 141 12.07 -20.62 15.03
C GLY A 141 11.20 -19.66 15.86
N GLY A 142 10.63 -18.62 15.26
CA GLY A 142 9.65 -17.74 15.90
C GLY A 142 8.34 -18.47 16.19
N THR A 143 7.69 -18.13 17.30
CA THR A 143 6.37 -18.67 17.67
C THR A 143 5.21 -17.83 17.17
N SER A 144 5.46 -16.56 16.84
CA SER A 144 4.48 -15.61 16.37
C SER A 144 4.90 -14.98 15.03
N PRO A 145 3.94 -14.44 14.27
CA PRO A 145 4.25 -13.64 13.10
C PRO A 145 5.02 -12.37 13.46
N ASP A 146 6.09 -12.06 12.71
CA ASP A 146 6.81 -10.79 12.77
C ASP A 146 6.40 -9.83 11.64
N ALA A 147 5.69 -10.30 10.62
CA ALA A 147 4.95 -9.43 9.69
C ALA A 147 3.62 -10.03 9.24
N VAL A 148 2.68 -9.16 8.88
CA VAL A 148 1.35 -9.53 8.36
C VAL A 148 0.98 -8.59 7.22
N ILE A 149 0.46 -9.16 6.12
CA ILE A 149 -0.22 -8.44 5.05
C ILE A 149 -1.69 -8.85 5.11
N TYR A 150 -2.56 -7.89 5.37
CA TYR A 150 -3.99 -8.02 5.23
C TYR A 150 -4.44 -7.28 3.98
N ALA A 151 -5.15 -7.97 3.09
CA ALA A 151 -5.72 -7.40 1.88
C ALA A 151 -7.22 -7.69 1.84
N GLU A 152 -8.05 -6.68 1.57
CA GLU A 152 -9.47 -6.85 1.34
C GLU A 152 -9.93 -6.14 0.08
N ARG A 153 -10.88 -6.73 -0.66
CA ARG A 153 -11.41 -6.10 -1.87
C ARG A 153 -12.07 -4.77 -1.52
N PHE A 154 -12.02 -3.82 -2.44
CA PHE A 154 -12.89 -2.66 -2.35
C PHE A 154 -14.35 -3.10 -2.25
N SER A 155 -15.09 -2.46 -1.34
CA SER A 155 -16.54 -2.54 -1.38
C SER A 155 -17.09 -1.68 -2.53
N ASN A 156 -18.38 -1.86 -2.82
CA ASN A 156 -19.08 -1.00 -3.78
C ASN A 156 -19.07 0.49 -3.37
N LEU A 157 -18.80 0.81 -2.10
CA LEU A 157 -18.70 2.18 -1.62
C LEU A 157 -17.51 2.93 -2.21
N VAL A 158 -16.47 2.25 -2.68
CA VAL A 158 -15.31 2.94 -3.27
C VAL A 158 -15.71 3.82 -4.47
N ARG A 159 -16.80 3.47 -5.15
CA ARG A 159 -17.31 4.18 -6.33
C ARG A 159 -17.92 5.53 -5.98
N VAL A 160 -18.64 5.57 -4.87
CA VAL A 160 -19.53 6.69 -4.48
C VAL A 160 -18.89 7.51 -3.37
N TYR A 161 -18.26 6.81 -2.42
CA TYR A 161 -17.75 7.33 -1.17
C TYR A 161 -16.36 6.78 -0.85
N PRO A 162 -15.34 6.99 -1.72
CA PRO A 162 -14.00 6.43 -1.54
C PRO A 162 -13.34 6.81 -0.21
N SER A 163 -13.61 8.02 0.28
CA SER A 163 -13.08 8.48 1.57
C SER A 163 -13.67 7.69 2.76
N GLN A 164 -14.96 7.38 2.73
CA GLN A 164 -15.61 6.60 3.80
C GLN A 164 -15.23 5.13 3.74
N GLU A 165 -15.10 4.58 2.53
CA GLU A 165 -14.62 3.22 2.35
C GLU A 165 -13.20 3.05 2.91
N MET A 166 -12.31 4.01 2.64
CA MET A 166 -10.97 4.03 3.24
C MET A 166 -11.03 4.22 4.76
N GLU A 167 -11.94 5.05 5.27
CA GLU A 167 -12.14 5.26 6.69
C GLU A 167 -12.62 3.98 7.40
N ARG A 168 -13.57 3.24 6.81
CA ARG A 168 -14.03 1.93 7.27
C ARG A 168 -12.88 0.96 7.36
N PHE A 169 -12.10 0.83 6.27
CA PHE A 169 -10.94 -0.04 6.23
C PHE A 169 -9.91 0.32 7.31
N ARG A 170 -9.60 1.62 7.46
CA ARG A 170 -8.69 2.11 8.50
C ARG A 170 -9.18 1.79 9.91
N LYS A 171 -10.47 2.02 10.22
CA LYS A 171 -11.06 1.72 11.53
C LYS A 171 -11.00 0.23 11.85
N PHE A 172 -11.06 -0.64 10.83
CA PHE A 172 -10.84 -2.07 11.00
C PHE A 172 -9.37 -2.41 11.27
N ALA A 173 -8.45 -1.90 10.44
CA ALA A 173 -7.03 -2.20 10.53
C ALA A 173 -6.35 -1.62 11.78
N ASP A 174 -6.79 -0.43 12.20
CA ASP A 174 -6.30 0.31 13.36
C ASP A 174 -7.45 1.01 14.09
N PRO A 175 -8.13 0.29 15.00
CA PRO A 175 -9.24 0.85 15.78
C PRO A 175 -8.83 2.01 16.70
N GLY A 176 -7.53 2.15 17.00
CA GLY A 176 -7.00 3.25 17.79
C GLY A 176 -6.77 4.54 17.01
N PHE A 177 -6.91 4.50 15.68
CA PHE A 177 -6.72 5.67 14.85
C PHE A 177 -7.91 6.63 14.98
N THR A 178 -7.68 7.78 15.59
CA THR A 178 -8.65 8.89 15.59
C THR A 178 -8.24 9.91 14.54
N SER A 179 -9.08 10.17 13.53
CA SER A 179 -8.76 11.23 12.57
C SER A 179 -9.01 12.61 13.15
N LEU A 180 -8.31 13.62 12.63
CA LEU A 180 -8.58 15.02 13.00
C LEU A 180 -10.04 15.41 12.73
N LEU A 181 -10.66 14.84 11.68
CA LEU A 181 -12.09 15.03 11.40
C LEU A 181 -12.98 14.43 12.49
N ASP A 182 -12.66 13.23 12.99
CA ASP A 182 -13.37 12.62 14.11
C ASP A 182 -13.20 13.45 15.40
N LEU A 183 -12.03 14.05 15.61
CA LEU A 183 -11.78 14.96 16.74
C LEU A 183 -12.54 16.28 16.62
N LEU A 184 -12.62 16.84 15.41
CA LEU A 184 -13.28 18.11 15.15
C LEU A 184 -14.81 17.98 15.07
N ASN A 185 -15.32 16.82 14.66
CA ASN A 185 -16.74 16.51 14.54
C ASN A 185 -17.07 15.13 15.15
N PRO A 186 -17.03 14.99 16.48
CA PRO A 186 -17.34 13.71 17.14
C PRO A 186 -18.79 13.28 16.92
N GLU A 187 -19.67 14.21 16.55
CA GLU A 187 -21.08 13.97 16.24
C GLU A 187 -21.35 13.71 14.75
N SER A 188 -20.33 13.71 13.88
CA SER A 188 -20.55 13.30 12.49
C SER A 188 -20.66 11.77 12.47
N PRO A 189 -21.87 11.19 12.35
CA PRO A 189 -21.96 9.75 12.21
C PRO A 189 -21.18 9.38 10.94
N ALA A 190 -20.25 8.43 11.05
CA ALA A 190 -19.76 7.69 9.88
C ALA A 190 -21.00 7.37 9.05
N LEU A 191 -21.08 7.91 7.82
CA LEU A 191 -22.36 8.10 7.13
C LEU A 191 -23.25 6.89 7.35
N PRO A 192 -24.35 7.05 8.10
CA PRO A 192 -25.14 5.91 8.50
C PRO A 192 -25.60 5.24 7.23
N GLN A 193 -25.78 3.93 7.28
CA GLN A 193 -26.44 3.14 6.24
C GLN A 193 -27.65 3.87 5.62
N ALA A 194 -28.33 4.70 6.42
CA ALA A 194 -29.35 5.68 6.04
C ALA A 194 -29.00 6.64 4.86
N ALA A 195 -27.75 7.01 4.62
CA ALA A 195 -27.36 7.84 3.48
C ALA A 195 -27.33 7.05 2.17
N LEU A 196 -26.99 5.75 2.23
CA LEU A 196 -27.14 4.84 1.09
C LEU A 196 -28.62 4.49 0.87
N GLU A 197 -29.42 4.42 1.93
CA GLU A 197 -30.88 4.26 1.85
C GLU A 197 -31.58 5.50 1.26
N GLN A 198 -30.95 6.67 1.30
CA GLN A 198 -31.46 7.91 0.68
C GLN A 198 -31.16 8.01 -0.81
N LEU A 199 -30.27 7.17 -1.36
CA LEU A 199 -30.03 7.13 -2.81
C LEU A 199 -31.21 6.46 -3.50
N ASP A 200 -31.70 7.09 -4.57
CA ASP A 200 -32.74 6.49 -5.41
C ASP A 200 -32.22 5.15 -5.98
N PRO A 201 -33.01 4.05 -5.93
CA PRO A 201 -32.71 2.81 -6.63
C PRO A 201 -32.21 2.97 -8.07
N ALA A 202 -32.65 4.00 -8.81
CA ALA A 202 -32.13 4.32 -10.14
C ALA A 202 -30.65 4.77 -10.10
N GLN A 203 -30.29 5.66 -9.17
CA GLN A 203 -28.91 6.12 -8.98
C GLN A 203 -28.00 4.96 -8.54
N LEU A 204 -28.51 4.08 -7.67
CA LEU A 204 -27.79 2.87 -7.26
C LEU A 204 -27.49 1.97 -8.47
N ARG A 205 -28.47 1.76 -9.36
CA ARG A 205 -28.27 0.98 -10.59
C ARG A 205 -27.29 1.63 -11.57
N GLU A 206 -27.31 2.95 -11.72
CA GLU A 206 -26.31 3.69 -12.52
C GLU A 206 -24.90 3.50 -11.97
N LEU A 207 -24.76 3.40 -10.66
CA LEU A 207 -23.50 3.12 -9.98
C LEU A 207 -23.07 1.63 -10.06
N GLY A 208 -23.91 0.78 -10.65
CA GLY A 208 -23.73 -0.67 -10.70
C GLY A 208 -23.98 -1.37 -9.36
N ILE A 209 -24.67 -0.69 -8.44
CA ILE A 209 -25.07 -1.21 -7.13
C ILE A 209 -26.49 -1.72 -7.28
N ASP A 210 -26.68 -3.04 -7.18
CA ASP A 210 -28.04 -3.58 -7.16
C ASP A 210 -28.72 -3.17 -5.84
N PRO A 211 -29.81 -2.37 -5.86
CA PRO A 211 -30.52 -1.99 -4.65
C PRO A 211 -31.03 -3.19 -3.85
N ALA A 212 -31.24 -4.36 -4.48
CA ALA A 212 -31.60 -5.60 -3.78
C ALA A 212 -30.45 -6.14 -2.90
N GLN A 213 -29.19 -5.81 -3.23
CA GLN A 213 -28.03 -6.13 -2.38
C GLN A 213 -27.94 -5.22 -1.15
N LEU A 214 -28.56 -4.03 -1.19
CA LEU A 214 -28.60 -3.09 -0.08
C LEU A 214 -29.74 -3.38 0.92
N THR A 215 -30.87 -3.94 0.46
CA THR A 215 -32.07 -4.14 1.28
C THR A 215 -32.20 -5.52 1.95
N GLY A 216 -31.18 -6.38 1.87
CA GLY A 216 -31.15 -7.60 2.69
C GLY A 216 -32.13 -8.68 2.26
N SER A 217 -32.11 -9.06 0.98
CA SER A 217 -32.64 -10.36 0.52
C SER A 217 -31.67 -11.03 -0.45
N ALA A 218 -30.37 -10.95 -0.13
CA ALA A 218 -29.37 -11.81 -0.77
C ALA A 218 -29.57 -13.24 -0.24
N THR A 219 -29.62 -14.19 -1.16
CA THR A 219 -29.49 -15.61 -0.87
C THR A 219 -28.35 -15.86 0.14
N PRO A 220 -28.53 -16.73 1.15
CA PRO A 220 -27.70 -16.83 2.35
C PRO A 220 -26.28 -17.42 2.17
N ALA A 221 -25.63 -17.22 1.01
CA ALA A 221 -24.35 -17.85 0.70
C ALA A 221 -23.15 -16.89 0.54
N SER A 222 -23.33 -15.56 0.45
CA SER A 222 -22.18 -14.66 0.16
C SER A 222 -22.11 -13.34 0.91
N ASN A 223 -23.08 -13.02 1.78
CA ASN A 223 -23.18 -11.73 2.45
C ASN A 223 -23.25 -11.82 3.99
N GLU A 224 -23.00 -13.00 4.59
CA GLU A 224 -22.63 -12.97 6.01
C GLU A 224 -21.38 -12.09 6.11
N PRO A 225 -21.36 -11.06 6.98
CA PRO A 225 -20.16 -10.27 7.20
C PRO A 225 -19.10 -11.28 7.61
N ALA A 226 -18.12 -11.50 6.72
CA ALA A 226 -17.01 -12.44 6.90
C ALA A 226 -16.64 -12.36 8.37
N LYS A 227 -16.93 -13.42 9.13
CA LYS A 227 -16.98 -13.41 10.59
C LYS A 227 -15.76 -12.65 11.08
N LEU A 228 -15.97 -11.38 11.45
CA LEU A 228 -14.93 -10.34 11.42
C LEU A 228 -13.67 -10.94 11.99
N VAL A 229 -12.67 -11.14 11.13
CA VAL A 229 -11.34 -11.55 11.55
C VAL A 229 -11.04 -10.63 12.73
N GLN A 230 -10.75 -11.25 13.89
CA GLN A 230 -10.29 -10.54 15.08
C GLN A 230 -9.38 -9.42 14.58
N THR A 231 -9.66 -8.17 14.97
CA THR A 231 -8.95 -7.00 14.45
C THR A 231 -7.44 -7.28 14.39
N LEU A 232 -6.69 -6.58 13.52
CA LEU A 232 -5.26 -6.85 13.36
C LEU A 232 -4.42 -6.63 14.64
N ASN A 233 -5.07 -6.25 15.76
CA ASN A 233 -4.49 -6.05 17.08
C ASN A 233 -3.32 -5.04 17.05
N TYR A 234 -3.37 -4.14 16.07
CA TYR A 234 -2.49 -3.01 15.92
C TYR A 234 -3.16 -1.76 16.49
N ARG A 235 -2.35 -0.92 17.14
CA ARG A 235 -2.77 0.37 17.64
C ARG A 235 -1.70 1.39 17.32
N SER A 236 -2.02 2.35 16.46
CA SER A 236 -1.10 3.47 16.22
C SER A 236 -0.92 4.33 17.49
N SER A 237 0.28 4.87 17.63
CA SER A 237 0.53 5.98 18.53
C SER A 237 -0.03 7.26 17.91
N SER A 238 -0.50 8.18 18.76
CA SER A 238 -0.95 9.50 18.34
C SER A 238 0.14 10.20 17.51
N ASP A 239 -0.27 10.92 16.46
CA ASP A 239 0.60 11.76 15.62
C ASP A 239 1.69 11.04 14.81
N THR A 240 1.60 9.71 14.66
CA THR A 240 2.59 8.95 13.87
C THR A 240 2.18 8.75 12.40
N PHE A 241 1.01 9.22 12.00
CA PHE A 241 0.56 9.07 10.62
C PHE A 241 1.35 10.00 9.69
N SER A 242 2.07 9.41 8.74
CA SER A 242 2.85 10.14 7.74
C SER A 242 2.02 10.97 6.76
N GLY A 243 0.69 10.82 6.79
CA GLY A 243 -0.17 11.21 5.69
C GLY A 243 -0.05 10.23 4.51
N TRP A 244 -0.83 10.50 3.46
CA TRP A 244 -0.80 9.76 2.19
C TRP A 244 0.40 10.20 1.35
N LYS A 245 1.60 9.80 1.77
CA LYS A 245 2.86 10.29 1.21
C LYS A 245 3.27 9.55 -0.06
N TRP A 246 3.04 8.23 -0.12
CA TRP A 246 3.50 7.41 -1.24
C TRP A 246 2.34 7.14 -2.19
N PHE A 247 2.41 7.75 -3.36
CA PHE A 247 1.39 7.66 -4.39
C PHE A 247 2.07 7.51 -5.75
N GLY A 248 1.53 6.65 -6.60
CA GLY A 248 1.99 6.51 -7.97
C GLY A 248 1.54 5.20 -8.62
N LYS A 249 2.02 4.97 -9.84
CA LYS A 249 1.88 3.71 -10.57
C LYS A 249 3.14 2.86 -10.49
N ASN A 250 3.00 1.56 -10.27
CA ASN A 250 4.10 0.63 -10.47
C ASN A 250 4.22 0.20 -11.95
N ASP A 251 5.15 -0.70 -12.25
CA ASP A 251 5.42 -1.19 -13.62
C ASP A 251 4.25 -1.96 -14.25
N ALA A 252 3.28 -2.41 -13.44
CA ALA A 252 2.08 -3.11 -13.89
C ALA A 252 0.84 -2.21 -13.94
N ASP A 253 1.04 -0.88 -14.00
CA ASP A 253 -0.01 0.14 -14.02
C ASP A 253 -0.97 0.15 -12.81
N VAL A 254 -0.61 -0.54 -11.73
CA VAL A 254 -1.37 -0.52 -10.48
C VAL A 254 -1.12 0.80 -9.78
N ILE A 255 -2.19 1.55 -9.48
CA ILE A 255 -2.10 2.80 -8.73
C ILE A 255 -2.08 2.47 -7.24
N LEU A 256 -0.96 2.76 -6.58
CA LEU A 256 -0.81 2.63 -5.14
C LEU A 256 -0.95 3.98 -4.45
N ARG A 257 -1.60 3.96 -3.29
CA ARG A 257 -1.67 5.11 -2.37
C ARG A 257 -1.52 4.60 -0.94
N LEU A 258 -0.39 4.90 -0.31
CA LEU A 258 -0.04 4.38 1.01
C LEU A 258 0.28 5.53 2.00
N GLY A 259 -0.02 5.28 3.26
CA GLY A 259 0.48 6.01 4.42
C GLY A 259 1.03 5.05 5.47
N ARG A 260 1.77 5.58 6.44
CA ARG A 260 2.45 4.79 7.47
C ARG A 260 2.08 5.32 8.85
N THR A 261 1.91 4.44 9.81
CA THR A 261 1.83 4.77 11.24
C THR A 261 2.88 3.96 12.01
N GLN A 262 3.21 4.42 13.22
CA GLN A 262 4.01 3.68 14.19
C GLN A 262 3.14 3.41 15.42
N GLY A 263 3.38 2.30 16.10
CA GLY A 263 2.49 1.91 17.19
C GLY A 263 2.92 0.64 17.92
N ARG A 264 1.92 0.00 18.51
CA ARG A 264 2.06 -1.29 19.18
C ARG A 264 1.24 -2.34 18.47
N TRP A 265 1.73 -3.55 18.48
CA TRP A 265 1.10 -4.68 17.83
C TRP A 265 1.17 -5.91 18.72
N LYS A 266 0.04 -6.58 18.87
CA LYS A 266 -0.03 -7.93 19.40
C LYS A 266 -0.38 -8.86 18.24
N ALA A 267 0.58 -9.67 17.78
CA ALA A 267 0.36 -10.51 16.61
C ALA A 267 -0.89 -11.39 16.76
N PRO A 268 -1.71 -11.53 15.70
CA PRO A 268 -2.91 -12.35 15.76
C PRO A 268 -2.53 -13.81 15.99
N GLN A 269 -3.29 -14.49 16.85
CA GLN A 269 -3.17 -15.93 17.03
C GLN A 269 -3.87 -16.62 15.85
N LEU A 270 -3.11 -17.32 15.02
CA LEU A 270 -3.71 -18.11 13.94
C LEU A 270 -4.42 -19.32 14.55
N ARG A 271 -5.57 -19.67 13.98
CA ARG A 271 -6.43 -20.74 14.50
C ARG A 271 -5.65 -22.06 14.57
N GLY A 272 -5.55 -22.63 15.77
CA GLY A 272 -4.84 -23.91 16.02
C GLY A 272 -3.43 -23.74 16.55
N GLU A 273 -2.93 -22.50 16.68
CA GLU A 273 -1.68 -22.22 17.39
C GLU A 273 -1.95 -22.06 18.89
N GLN A 274 -1.03 -22.58 19.72
CA GLN A 274 -1.13 -22.45 21.17
C GLN A 274 -0.98 -20.97 21.53
N GLU A 275 -1.82 -20.48 22.43
CA GLU A 275 -1.74 -19.11 22.95
C GLU A 275 -0.41 -18.91 23.67
N VAL A 276 0.57 -18.38 22.93
CA VAL A 276 1.78 -17.81 23.53
C VAL A 276 1.40 -16.41 23.97
N ASN A 277 1.56 -16.15 25.26
CA ASN A 277 1.27 -14.84 25.85
C ASN A 277 2.40 -13.87 25.49
N GLU A 278 2.55 -13.58 24.20
CA GLU A 278 3.46 -12.55 23.73
C GLU A 278 2.88 -11.18 24.04
N GLY A 279 3.69 -10.36 24.71
CA GLY A 279 3.35 -8.97 24.98
C GLY A 279 3.25 -8.15 23.70
N GLU A 280 2.60 -7.00 23.80
CA GLU A 280 2.63 -5.99 22.75
C GLU A 280 4.08 -5.64 22.38
N SER A 281 4.37 -5.58 21.10
CA SER A 281 5.67 -5.17 20.57
C SER A 281 5.55 -3.87 19.80
N SER A 282 6.63 -3.08 19.74
CA SER A 282 6.70 -1.96 18.81
C SER A 282 6.57 -2.46 17.38
N ALA A 283 5.81 -1.73 16.57
CA ALA A 283 5.57 -2.07 15.17
C ALA A 283 5.28 -0.81 14.37
N TRP A 284 5.34 -0.93 13.05
CA TRP A 284 4.75 0.04 12.14
C TRP A 284 3.70 -0.64 11.26
N MET A 285 2.78 0.17 10.74
CA MET A 285 1.80 -0.28 9.77
C MET A 285 1.84 0.61 8.53
N LEU A 286 1.95 0.01 7.34
CA LEU A 286 1.58 0.65 6.08
C LEU A 286 0.11 0.37 5.82
N LEU A 287 -0.64 1.38 5.45
CA LEU A 287 -2.07 1.30 5.18
C LEU A 287 -2.36 2.02 3.87
N GLY A 288 -3.21 1.45 3.03
CA GLY A 288 -3.70 2.15 1.86
C GLY A 288 -4.45 1.29 0.87
N SER A 289 -4.29 1.60 -0.41
CA SER A 289 -4.98 0.91 -1.49
C SER A 289 -4.11 0.71 -2.73
N ALA A 290 -4.40 -0.36 -3.46
CA ALA A 290 -3.88 -0.67 -4.78
C ALA A 290 -5.06 -0.81 -5.75
N ASN A 291 -5.06 -0.04 -6.84
CA ASN A 291 -6.20 0.15 -7.73
C ASN A 291 -5.83 -0.17 -9.19
N LEU A 292 -6.67 -0.97 -9.85
CA LEU A 292 -6.55 -1.37 -11.26
C LEU A 292 -7.33 -0.46 -12.24
N GLY A 293 -8.02 0.55 -11.71
CA GLY A 293 -9.04 1.30 -12.42
C GLY A 293 -10.41 0.62 -12.35
N GLY A 294 -11.44 1.30 -12.84
CA GLY A 294 -12.80 0.72 -12.92
C GLY A 294 -13.40 0.29 -11.58
N ASN A 295 -12.92 0.86 -10.47
CA ASN A 295 -13.31 0.50 -9.09
C ASN A 295 -12.88 -0.90 -8.63
N MET A 296 -11.95 -1.53 -9.35
CA MET A 296 -11.33 -2.78 -8.94
C MET A 296 -10.04 -2.49 -8.19
N GLY A 297 -9.84 -3.19 -7.09
CA GLY A 297 -8.64 -3.05 -6.30
C GLY A 297 -8.82 -3.62 -4.91
N THR A 298 -7.77 -3.46 -4.12
CA THR A 298 -7.70 -3.98 -2.76
C THR A 298 -7.22 -2.88 -1.83
N HIS A 299 -7.82 -2.82 -0.66
CA HIS A 299 -7.22 -2.20 0.50
C HIS A 299 -6.11 -3.11 1.03
N ILE A 300 -5.02 -2.51 1.52
CA ILE A 300 -3.85 -3.24 2.04
C ILE A 300 -3.45 -2.62 3.37
N ALA A 301 -3.25 -3.47 4.38
CA ALA A 301 -2.58 -3.16 5.63
C ALA A 301 -1.39 -4.10 5.79
N ILE A 302 -0.18 -3.56 5.88
CA ILE A 302 1.06 -4.31 6.12
C ILE A 302 1.58 -3.90 7.49
N ILE A 303 1.62 -4.84 8.44
CA ILE A 303 2.18 -4.62 9.77
C ILE A 303 3.50 -5.35 9.86
N CYS A 304 4.52 -4.70 10.40
CA CYS A 304 5.79 -5.35 10.72
C CYS A 304 6.26 -5.00 12.13
N LYS A 305 6.67 -6.03 12.88
CA LYS A 305 7.29 -5.91 14.19
C LYS A 305 8.64 -5.20 14.05
N GLN A 306 8.90 -4.23 14.92
CA GLN A 306 10.07 -3.36 14.83
C GLN A 306 11.13 -3.79 15.84
N ALA A 307 12.24 -4.38 15.38
CA ALA A 307 13.47 -4.51 16.18
C ALA A 307 14.71 -4.88 15.33
N PRO A 308 15.73 -4.00 15.18
CA PRO A 308 15.70 -2.53 15.17
C PRO A 308 15.08 -1.94 13.88
N ARG A 309 14.81 -2.80 12.89
CA ARG A 309 14.18 -2.52 11.59
C ARG A 309 13.23 -3.69 11.27
N CYS A 310 12.38 -3.57 10.26
CA CYS A 310 11.63 -4.74 9.79
C CYS A 310 12.59 -5.70 9.09
N SER A 311 12.69 -6.93 9.59
CA SER A 311 13.53 -8.01 9.02
C SER A 311 13.19 -8.30 7.56
N VAL A 312 11.90 -8.21 7.23
CA VAL A 312 11.36 -8.54 5.90
C VAL A 312 11.00 -7.32 5.04
N ALA A 313 11.64 -6.17 5.30
CA ALA A 313 11.33 -4.95 4.56
C ALA A 313 11.56 -5.11 3.04
N SER A 314 12.59 -5.85 2.63
CA SER A 314 12.92 -6.05 1.23
C SER A 314 11.83 -6.83 0.50
N GLU A 315 11.36 -7.92 1.12
CA GLU A 315 10.32 -8.81 0.64
C GLU A 315 8.98 -8.09 0.57
N LEU A 316 8.65 -7.27 1.57
CA LEU A 316 7.44 -6.45 1.58
C LEU A 316 7.48 -5.35 0.50
N SER A 317 8.66 -4.77 0.24
CA SER A 317 8.86 -3.82 -0.85
C SER A 317 8.68 -4.49 -2.21
N GLU A 318 9.27 -5.68 -2.39
CA GLU A 318 9.13 -6.48 -3.60
C GLU A 318 7.69 -6.93 -3.84
N PHE A 319 6.97 -7.31 -2.77
CA PHE A 319 5.54 -7.62 -2.82
C PHE A 319 4.74 -6.44 -3.38
N LEU A 320 5.00 -5.20 -2.93
CA LEU A 320 4.32 -4.01 -3.44
C LEU A 320 4.71 -3.70 -4.89
N ALA A 321 5.99 -3.84 -5.24
CA ALA A 321 6.48 -3.62 -6.59
C ALA A 321 5.82 -4.57 -7.61
N LYS A 322 5.69 -5.85 -7.22
CA LYS A 322 5.16 -6.93 -8.07
C LYS A 322 3.64 -7.06 -8.08
N LEU A 323 2.90 -6.14 -7.42
CA LEU A 323 1.45 -6.11 -7.54
C LEU A 323 1.05 -5.92 -9.01
N ALA A 324 0.26 -6.83 -9.54
CA ALA A 324 -0.19 -6.81 -10.93
C ALA A 324 -1.64 -7.32 -11.02
N PRO A 325 -2.35 -7.05 -12.13
CA PRO A 325 -3.61 -7.72 -12.41
C PRO A 325 -3.45 -9.25 -12.34
N ALA A 326 -4.38 -9.93 -11.68
CA ALA A 326 -4.44 -11.39 -11.70
C ALA A 326 -4.79 -11.85 -13.12
N ASP A 327 -4.06 -12.85 -13.62
CA ASP A 327 -4.39 -13.44 -14.92
C ASP A 327 -5.67 -14.30 -14.82
N ALA A 328 -6.33 -14.50 -15.96
CA ALA A 328 -7.57 -15.25 -16.04
C ALA A 328 -7.43 -16.70 -15.52
N SER A 329 -6.27 -17.32 -15.74
CA SER A 329 -5.96 -18.67 -15.26
C SER A 329 -5.85 -18.77 -13.74
N THR A 330 -5.40 -17.71 -13.07
CA THR A 330 -5.29 -17.71 -11.60
C THR A 330 -6.66 -17.46 -10.96
N LEU A 331 -7.51 -16.65 -11.59
CA LEU A 331 -8.86 -16.34 -11.08
C LEU A 331 -9.79 -17.57 -11.09
N SER A 332 -9.65 -18.49 -12.05
CA SER A 332 -10.45 -19.71 -12.09
C SER A 332 -10.21 -20.67 -10.91
N VAL A 333 -9.05 -20.58 -10.26
CA VAL A 333 -8.70 -21.44 -9.11
C VAL A 333 -9.34 -20.93 -7.82
N VAL A 334 -9.51 -19.61 -7.69
CA VAL A 334 -10.00 -18.97 -6.44
C VAL A 334 -11.54 -19.02 -6.34
N GLY A 335 -12.26 -19.17 -7.46
CA GLY A 335 -13.72 -19.13 -7.48
C GLY A 335 -14.45 -20.34 -6.89
N GLY A 336 -13.74 -21.39 -6.44
CA GLY A 336 -14.36 -22.68 -6.10
C GLY A 336 -14.20 -23.15 -4.65
N GLU A 337 -13.07 -22.89 -3.97
CA GLU A 337 -12.74 -23.54 -2.69
C GLU A 337 -11.91 -22.63 -1.79
N SER A 338 -12.10 -22.77 -0.46
CA SER A 338 -11.19 -22.20 0.53
C SER A 338 -9.79 -22.80 0.34
N THR A 339 -8.90 -22.04 -0.29
CA THR A 339 -7.50 -22.44 -0.44
C THR A 339 -6.72 -22.05 0.80
N THR A 340 -6.39 -23.04 1.63
CA THR A 340 -5.37 -22.90 2.68
C THR A 340 -4.11 -23.62 2.22
N ASN A 341 -3.01 -22.91 2.03
CA ASN A 341 -1.70 -23.55 1.90
C ASN A 341 -1.11 -23.67 3.30
N ARG A 342 -0.84 -24.90 3.77
CA ARG A 342 -0.27 -25.17 5.09
C ARG A 342 1.24 -25.32 5.04
#